data_AF-A0A7U3Q5C5-F1
#
_entry.id   AF-A0A7U3Q5C5-F1
#
_cell.length_a   1.000
_cell.length_b   1.000
_cell.length_c   1.000
_cell.angle_alpha   90.00
_cell.angle_beta   90.00
_cell.angle_gamma   90.00
#
_symmetry.space_group_name_H-M   'P 1'
#
loop_
_entity.id
_entity.type
_entity.pdbx_description
1 polymer ?
#
loop_
_entity_poly.entity_id
_entity_poly.type
_entity_poly.pdbx_seq_one_letter_code
_entity_poly.pdbx_strand_id
1 'polypeptide(L)'
;MEFDDMDHMPEWEHFNRFGRDDEDEENLSSHETEKVRIKASRAKNLYNQARSVYKYSALFCETLAGEMAEMTANLIMQNALMLCPKIIGAEGADMYILRMENASIIRTNSRELETQVRAADMFEICTPEYKDIVLDEMEKFRLLFIEWVKCFEKDEFEDDWGLY
;
A
#
# COMPACT_ATOMS: atom_id res chain seq x y z
N MET A 1 10.63 18.64 0.28
CA MET A 1 9.79 18.30 -0.89
C MET A 1 8.42 18.86 -0.58
N GLU A 2 7.77 19.51 -1.52
CA GLU A 2 6.40 19.98 -1.32
C GLU A 2 5.50 18.74 -1.47
N PHE A 3 5.20 18.06 -0.36
CA PHE A 3 4.50 16.76 -0.38
C PHE A 3 3.00 16.88 -0.71
N ASP A 4 2.53 18.10 -0.98
CA ASP A 4 1.11 18.39 -1.14
C ASP A 4 0.55 17.95 -2.50
N ASP A 5 1.37 17.95 -3.57
CA ASP A 5 0.93 17.62 -4.93
C ASP A 5 0.94 16.11 -5.26
N MET A 6 1.78 15.32 -4.56
CA MET A 6 2.00 13.89 -4.86
C MET A 6 2.46 13.61 -6.30
N ASP A 7 3.01 14.61 -7.01
CA ASP A 7 3.38 14.55 -8.43
C ASP A 7 4.53 13.58 -8.70
N HIS A 8 5.34 13.27 -7.69
CA HIS A 8 6.42 12.28 -7.78
C HIS A 8 5.93 10.83 -7.67
N MET A 9 4.69 10.60 -7.25
CA MET A 9 4.09 9.26 -7.13
C MET A 9 3.12 9.05 -8.30
N PRO A 10 3.41 8.10 -9.23
CA PRO A 10 2.57 7.90 -10.41
C PRO A 10 1.11 7.60 -10.06
N GLU A 11 0.20 8.02 -10.91
CA GLU A 11 -1.21 7.63 -10.83
C GLU A 11 -1.41 6.15 -11.18
N TRP A 12 -2.46 5.53 -10.65
CA TRP A 12 -2.80 4.12 -10.94
C TRP A 12 -2.84 3.82 -12.45
N GLU A 13 -3.36 4.76 -13.25
CA GLU A 13 -3.52 4.59 -14.70
C GLU A 13 -2.19 4.42 -15.44
N HIS A 14 -1.06 4.84 -14.84
CA HIS A 14 0.26 4.57 -15.40
C HIS A 14 0.55 3.06 -15.45
N PHE A 15 0.04 2.30 -14.47
CA PHE A 15 0.27 0.87 -14.32
C PHE A 15 -0.82 0.00 -14.97
N ASN A 16 -1.95 0.61 -15.34
CA ASN A 16 -3.07 -0.09 -15.97
C ASN A 16 -2.68 -0.77 -17.31
N ARG A 17 -1.51 -0.44 -17.86
CA ARG A 17 -0.92 -1.09 -19.05
C ARG A 17 -0.24 -2.43 -18.77
N PHE A 18 0.03 -2.78 -17.52
CA PHE A 18 0.74 -4.02 -17.17
C PHE A 18 -0.19 -5.25 -17.06
N GLY A 19 -1.52 -5.06 -17.19
CA GLY A 19 -2.50 -6.03 -16.72
C GLY A 19 -3.27 -6.85 -17.75
N ARG A 20 -3.25 -6.54 -19.06
CA ARG A 20 -3.84 -7.38 -20.12
C ARG A 20 -3.65 -6.80 -21.52
N ASP A 21 -3.32 -7.66 -22.48
CA ASP A 21 -3.60 -7.40 -23.88
C ASP A 21 -5.13 -7.37 -24.05
N ASP A 22 -5.65 -6.33 -24.72
CA ASP A 22 -7.08 -6.16 -25.00
C ASP A 22 -7.70 -7.39 -25.73
N GLU A 23 -6.87 -8.24 -26.33
CA GLU A 23 -7.24 -9.45 -27.07
C GLU A 23 -7.81 -10.58 -26.18
N ASP A 24 -7.46 -10.65 -24.89
CA ASP A 24 -7.96 -11.68 -23.97
C ASP A 24 -9.35 -11.37 -23.39
N GLU A 25 -9.81 -10.10 -23.45
CA GLU A 25 -11.12 -9.73 -22.90
C GLU A 25 -12.30 -10.14 -23.77
N GLU A 26 -12.10 -10.28 -25.10
CA GLU A 26 -13.19 -10.61 -26.04
C GLU A 26 -13.76 -12.02 -25.85
N ASN A 27 -13.00 -12.93 -25.22
CA ASN A 27 -13.41 -14.33 -25.00
C ASN A 27 -13.97 -14.60 -23.58
N LEU A 28 -14.02 -13.61 -22.70
CA LEU A 28 -14.49 -13.79 -21.32
C LEU A 28 -16.02 -13.79 -21.24
N SER A 29 -16.57 -14.64 -20.39
CA SER A 29 -17.98 -14.54 -20.02
C SER A 29 -18.24 -13.24 -19.23
N SER A 30 -19.48 -12.74 -19.29
CA SER A 30 -19.90 -11.54 -18.53
C SER A 30 -19.54 -11.59 -17.04
N HIS A 31 -19.61 -12.78 -16.43
CA HIS A 31 -19.28 -12.98 -15.03
C HIS A 31 -17.76 -12.90 -14.76
N GLU A 32 -16.92 -13.38 -15.68
CA GLU A 32 -15.47 -13.30 -15.56
C GLU A 32 -14.97 -11.87 -15.80
N THR A 33 -15.54 -11.15 -16.76
CA THR A 33 -15.28 -9.72 -16.97
C THR A 33 -15.59 -8.91 -15.71
N GLU A 34 -16.72 -9.19 -15.04
CA GLU A 34 -17.10 -8.51 -13.81
C GLU A 34 -16.12 -8.80 -12.67
N LYS A 35 -15.70 -10.06 -12.49
CA LYS A 35 -14.67 -10.44 -11.50
C LYS A 35 -13.37 -9.68 -11.71
N VAL A 36 -12.91 -9.57 -12.95
CA VAL A 36 -11.68 -8.85 -13.31
C VAL A 36 -11.81 -7.37 -12.96
N ARG A 37 -12.93 -6.74 -13.32
CA ARG A 37 -13.21 -5.33 -12.98
C ARG A 37 -13.21 -5.09 -11.48
N ILE A 38 -13.83 -5.98 -10.70
CA ILE A 38 -13.83 -5.90 -9.24
C ILE A 38 -12.42 -6.01 -8.67
N LYS A 39 -11.59 -6.94 -9.18
CA LYS A 39 -10.19 -7.09 -8.76
C LYS A 39 -9.39 -5.81 -9.05
N ALA A 40 -9.46 -5.30 -10.27
CA ALA A 40 -8.78 -4.07 -10.67
C ALA A 40 -9.23 -2.86 -9.84
N SER A 41 -10.54 -2.74 -9.57
CA SER A 41 -11.10 -1.67 -8.73
C SER A 41 -10.57 -1.73 -7.30
N ARG A 42 -10.49 -2.94 -6.70
CA ARG A 42 -9.93 -3.12 -5.35
C ARG A 42 -8.45 -2.71 -5.29
N ALA A 43 -7.65 -3.12 -6.27
CA ALA A 43 -6.24 -2.76 -6.33
C ALA A 43 -6.04 -1.23 -6.51
N LYS A 44 -6.81 -0.61 -7.41
CA LYS A 44 -6.82 0.85 -7.61
C LYS A 44 -7.16 1.61 -6.32
N ASN A 45 -8.23 1.20 -5.63
CA ASN A 45 -8.64 1.83 -4.38
C ASN A 45 -7.55 1.70 -3.30
N LEU A 46 -6.96 0.51 -3.16
CA LEU A 46 -5.87 0.27 -2.22
C LEU A 46 -4.64 1.12 -2.55
N TYR A 47 -4.27 1.22 -3.82
CA TYR A 47 -3.14 2.02 -4.28
C TYR A 47 -3.35 3.52 -3.98
N ASN A 48 -4.52 4.06 -4.29
CA ASN A 48 -4.85 5.45 -4.00
C ASN A 48 -4.84 5.74 -2.48
N GLN A 49 -5.28 4.77 -1.69
CA GLN A 49 -5.19 4.88 -0.24
C GLN A 49 -3.74 4.82 0.25
N ALA A 50 -2.87 3.99 -0.35
CA ALA A 50 -1.44 3.98 -0.05
C ALA A 50 -0.76 5.33 -0.38
N ARG A 51 -1.17 6.00 -1.47
CA ARG A 51 -0.73 7.37 -1.78
C ARG A 51 -1.17 8.35 -0.71
N SER A 52 -2.41 8.23 -0.23
CA SER A 52 -2.91 9.07 0.87
C SER A 52 -2.09 8.84 2.15
N VAL A 53 -1.85 7.58 2.53
CA VAL A 53 -0.96 7.24 3.66
C VAL A 53 0.41 7.89 3.51
N TYR A 54 1.03 7.81 2.34
CA TYR A 54 2.32 8.46 2.08
C TYR A 54 2.24 9.98 2.28
N LYS A 55 1.24 10.64 1.68
CA LYS A 55 1.04 12.09 1.79
C LYS A 55 0.95 12.53 3.24
N TYR A 56 0.05 11.92 4.00
CA TYR A 56 -0.18 12.30 5.39
C TYR A 56 0.98 11.90 6.30
N SER A 57 1.69 10.80 6.01
CA SER A 57 2.94 10.45 6.71
C SER A 57 4.03 11.50 6.48
N ALA A 58 4.15 12.04 5.26
CA ALA A 58 5.12 13.08 4.95
C ALA A 58 4.78 14.39 5.66
N LEU A 59 3.52 14.81 5.63
CA LEU A 59 3.05 15.99 6.38
C LEU A 59 3.25 15.81 7.89
N PHE A 60 2.99 14.62 8.43
CA PHE A 60 3.27 14.31 9.83
C PHE A 60 4.77 14.43 10.15
N CYS A 61 5.65 13.94 9.26
CA CYS A 61 7.09 14.05 9.42
C CYS A 61 7.57 15.51 9.51
N GLU A 62 6.90 16.46 8.83
CA GLU A 62 7.21 17.89 8.93
C GLU A 62 6.89 18.49 10.31
N THR A 63 6.01 17.84 11.08
CA THR A 63 5.67 18.26 12.45
C THR A 63 6.63 17.74 13.51
N LEU A 64 7.56 16.87 13.12
CA LEU A 64 8.49 16.25 14.06
C LEU A 64 9.55 17.26 14.55
N ALA A 65 9.86 17.21 15.85
CA ALA A 65 10.83 18.11 16.47
C ALA A 65 11.73 17.38 17.47
N GLY A 66 12.94 17.90 17.68
CA GLY A 66 13.93 17.32 18.61
C GLY A 66 14.97 16.43 17.93
N GLU A 67 15.89 15.89 18.72
CA GLU A 67 17.10 15.19 18.21
C GLU A 67 16.79 13.93 17.41
N MET A 68 15.64 13.28 17.68
CA MET A 68 15.24 12.03 17.04
C MET A 68 14.32 12.23 15.81
N ALA A 69 13.97 13.49 15.49
CA ALA A 69 12.99 13.80 14.45
C ALA A 69 13.41 13.28 13.07
N GLU A 70 14.64 13.53 12.65
CA GLU A 70 15.14 13.11 11.33
C GLU A 70 15.15 11.59 11.17
N MET A 71 15.67 10.87 12.17
CA MET A 71 15.70 9.42 12.14
C MET A 71 14.29 8.82 12.14
N THR A 72 13.38 9.37 12.94
CA THR A 72 11.99 8.93 13.00
C THR A 72 11.26 9.19 11.68
N ALA A 73 11.46 10.37 11.07
CA ALA A 73 10.93 10.71 9.76
C ALA A 73 11.41 9.73 8.69
N ASN A 74 12.70 9.42 8.69
CA ASN A 74 13.29 8.45 7.75
C ASN A 74 12.66 7.06 7.88
N LEU A 75 12.44 6.58 9.11
CA LEU A 75 11.79 5.29 9.35
C LEU A 75 10.33 5.27 8.88
N ILE A 76 9.57 6.33 9.18
CA ILE A 76 8.18 6.48 8.73
C ILE A 76 8.11 6.48 7.19
N MET A 77 8.92 7.33 6.55
CA MET A 77 8.89 7.48 5.10
C MET A 77 9.40 6.25 4.36
N GLN A 78 10.39 5.53 4.89
CA GLN A 78 10.82 4.25 4.32
C GLN A 78 9.67 3.24 4.30
N ASN A 79 8.92 3.11 5.40
CA ASN A 79 7.78 2.20 5.44
C ASN A 79 6.65 2.62 4.49
N ALA A 80 6.34 3.92 4.43
CA ALA A 80 5.30 4.45 3.54
C ALA A 80 5.63 4.24 2.06
N LEU A 81 6.90 4.43 1.67
CA LEU A 81 7.39 4.24 0.31
C LEU A 81 7.25 2.81 -0.20
N MET A 82 7.23 1.82 0.70
CA MET A 82 7.14 0.41 0.32
C MET A 82 5.72 -0.01 -0.11
N LEU A 83 4.67 0.71 0.28
CA LEU A 83 3.30 0.26 0.08
C LEU A 83 2.92 0.20 -1.41
N CYS A 84 3.09 1.32 -2.13
CA CYS A 84 2.69 1.43 -3.54
C CYS A 84 3.42 0.44 -4.46
N PRO A 85 4.76 0.32 -4.45
CA PRO A 85 5.48 -0.61 -5.32
C PRO A 85 5.10 -2.07 -5.08
N LYS A 86 4.77 -2.45 -3.85
CA LYS A 86 4.37 -3.83 -3.52
C LYS A 86 2.95 -4.15 -3.96
N ILE A 87 2.04 -3.18 -3.98
CA ILE A 87 0.72 -3.34 -4.61
C ILE A 87 0.90 -3.58 -6.11
N ILE A 88 1.70 -2.76 -6.80
CA ILE A 88 1.97 -2.93 -8.23
C ILE A 88 2.65 -4.28 -8.51
N GLY A 89 3.64 -4.66 -7.70
CA GLY A 89 4.32 -5.95 -7.84
C GLY A 89 3.40 -7.15 -7.67
N ALA A 90 2.40 -7.06 -6.78
CA ALA A 90 1.39 -8.10 -6.62
C ALA A 90 0.34 -8.13 -7.73
N GLU A 91 0.07 -7.01 -8.42
CA GLU A 91 -0.87 -6.99 -9.54
C GLU A 91 -0.23 -7.36 -10.87
N GLY A 92 1.09 -7.13 -11.02
CA GLY A 92 1.87 -7.63 -12.14
C GLY A 92 2.36 -9.08 -11.98
N ALA A 93 1.97 -9.77 -10.91
CA ALA A 93 2.33 -11.15 -10.65
C ALA A 93 1.13 -12.08 -10.84
N ASP A 94 1.33 -13.16 -11.60
CA ASP A 94 0.28 -14.17 -11.84
C ASP A 94 0.22 -15.25 -10.75
N MET A 95 1.33 -15.49 -10.04
CA MET A 95 1.42 -16.56 -9.03
C MET A 95 0.97 -16.11 -7.64
N TYR A 96 0.15 -16.92 -6.99
CA TYR A 96 -0.38 -16.70 -5.63
C TYR A 96 0.73 -16.39 -4.62
N ILE A 97 1.82 -17.15 -4.62
CA ILE A 97 2.93 -17.01 -3.67
C ILE A 97 3.57 -15.63 -3.79
N LEU A 98 3.82 -15.15 -5.02
CA LEU A 98 4.40 -13.82 -5.24
C LEU A 98 3.47 -12.71 -4.78
N ARG A 99 2.15 -12.87 -4.99
CA ARG A 99 1.17 -11.90 -4.49
C ARG A 99 1.16 -11.88 -2.96
N MET A 100 1.19 -13.06 -2.33
CA MET A 100 1.25 -13.21 -0.87
C MET A 100 2.53 -12.65 -0.24
N GLU A 101 3.68 -12.83 -0.89
CA GLU A 101 4.95 -12.26 -0.45
C GLU A 101 4.89 -10.73 -0.43
N ASN A 102 4.41 -10.12 -1.52
CA ASN A 102 4.19 -8.68 -1.59
C ASN A 102 3.20 -8.20 -0.50
N ALA A 103 2.10 -8.92 -0.29
CA ALA A 103 1.12 -8.62 0.75
C ALA A 103 1.73 -8.66 2.16
N SER A 104 2.64 -9.61 2.42
CA SER A 104 3.34 -9.71 3.71
C SER A 104 4.32 -8.57 3.94
N ILE A 105 5.01 -8.11 2.90
CA ILE A 105 5.86 -6.93 2.97
C ILE A 105 5.02 -5.67 3.25
N ILE A 106 3.89 -5.50 2.56
CA ILE A 106 2.94 -4.40 2.81
C ILE A 106 2.52 -4.41 4.28
N ARG A 107 2.02 -5.54 4.78
CA ARG A 107 1.57 -5.68 6.17
C ARG A 107 2.67 -5.32 7.17
N THR A 108 3.90 -5.75 6.92
CA THR A 108 5.05 -5.47 7.79
C THR A 108 5.33 -3.97 7.85
N ASN A 109 5.46 -3.33 6.69
CA ASN A 109 5.73 -1.89 6.62
C ASN A 109 4.58 -1.06 7.20
N SER A 110 3.32 -1.47 7.00
CA SER A 110 2.17 -0.82 7.62
C SER A 110 2.25 -0.84 9.15
N ARG A 111 2.59 -1.98 9.75
CA ARG A 111 2.70 -2.10 11.22
C ARG A 111 3.88 -1.29 11.77
N GLU A 112 5.01 -1.29 11.08
CA GLU A 112 6.17 -0.49 11.47
C GLU A 112 5.84 1.00 11.38
N LEU A 113 5.18 1.45 10.30
CA LEU A 113 4.73 2.84 10.15
C LEU A 113 3.84 3.28 11.32
N GLU A 114 2.79 2.51 11.64
CA GLU A 114 1.92 2.81 12.78
C GLU A 114 2.68 2.84 14.11
N THR A 115 3.65 1.94 14.28
CA THR A 115 4.49 1.87 15.49
C THR A 115 5.34 3.12 15.62
N GLN A 116 5.99 3.56 14.54
CA GLN A 116 6.82 4.77 14.56
C GLN A 116 5.99 6.04 14.80
N VAL A 117 4.81 6.15 14.17
CA VAL A 117 3.89 7.27 14.38
C VAL A 117 3.43 7.35 15.85
N ARG A 118 3.09 6.22 16.46
CA ARG A 118 2.72 6.17 17.89
C ARG A 118 3.91 6.42 18.81
N ALA A 119 5.09 5.94 18.45
CA ALA A 119 6.30 6.18 19.23
C ALA A 119 6.69 7.66 19.24
N ALA A 120 6.53 8.36 18.11
CA ALA A 120 6.79 9.79 18.03
C ALA A 120 5.93 10.62 19.01
N ASP A 121 4.66 10.25 19.16
CA ASP A 121 3.74 10.84 20.14
C ASP A 121 4.13 10.49 21.58
N MET A 122 4.45 9.22 21.84
CA MET A 122 4.91 8.75 23.16
C MET A 122 6.19 9.44 23.61
N PHE A 123 7.08 9.80 22.69
CA PHE A 123 8.32 10.53 22.97
C PHE A 123 8.15 12.05 22.92
N GLU A 124 6.93 12.55 22.73
CA GLU A 124 6.60 13.98 22.67
C GLU A 124 7.41 14.74 21.60
N ILE A 125 7.73 14.06 20.48
CA ILE A 125 8.50 14.63 19.36
C ILE A 125 7.63 15.00 18.16
N CYS A 126 6.29 15.01 18.29
CA CYS A 126 5.36 15.36 17.23
C CYS A 126 4.20 16.23 17.75
N THR A 127 3.37 16.74 16.83
CA THR A 127 2.10 17.38 17.18
C THR A 127 0.98 16.31 17.19
N PRO A 128 0.33 16.03 18.35
CA PRO A 128 -0.59 14.89 18.50
C PRO A 128 -1.76 14.86 17.52
N GLU A 129 -2.26 16.01 17.09
CA GLU A 129 -3.40 16.10 16.16
C GLU A 129 -3.07 15.51 14.78
N TYR A 130 -1.82 15.60 14.32
CA TYR A 130 -1.40 15.07 13.02
C TYR A 130 -1.19 13.55 13.04
N LYS A 131 -0.88 12.98 14.22
CA LYS A 131 -0.77 11.54 14.41
C LYS A 131 -2.08 10.84 14.07
N ASP A 132 -3.20 11.36 14.59
CA ASP A 132 -4.51 10.73 14.40
C ASP A 132 -4.92 10.71 12.92
N ILE A 133 -4.56 11.75 12.15
CA ILE A 133 -4.77 11.79 10.69
C ILE A 133 -4.06 10.61 10.01
N VAL A 134 -2.78 10.37 10.33
CA VAL A 134 -2.03 9.25 9.73
C VAL A 134 -2.64 7.90 10.11
N LEU A 135 -3.01 7.73 11.38
CA LEU A 135 -3.59 6.47 11.87
C LEU A 135 -4.97 6.18 11.24
N ASP A 136 -5.78 7.22 10.99
CA ASP A 136 -7.06 7.06 10.30
C ASP A 136 -6.88 6.63 8.84
N GLU A 137 -5.89 7.20 8.14
CA GLU A 137 -5.57 6.80 6.77
C GLU A 137 -5.01 5.39 6.70
N MET A 138 -4.25 4.97 7.72
CA MET A 138 -3.77 3.59 7.88
C MET A 138 -4.91 2.60 8.15
N GLU A 139 -5.92 2.99 8.93
CA GLU A 139 -7.08 2.12 9.16
C GLU A 139 -7.91 1.95 7.88
N LYS A 140 -8.15 3.03 7.13
CA LYS A 140 -8.79 2.95 5.80
C LYS A 140 -7.99 2.05 4.86
N PHE A 141 -6.66 2.19 4.86
CA PHE A 141 -5.76 1.34 4.08
C PHE A 141 -5.90 -0.14 4.48
N ARG A 142 -5.90 -0.44 5.78
CA ARG A 142 -6.01 -1.80 6.30
C ARG A 142 -7.31 -2.49 5.88
N LEU A 143 -8.43 -1.75 5.88
CA LEU A 143 -9.73 -2.28 5.43
C LEU A 143 -9.72 -2.62 3.94
N LEU A 144 -9.19 -1.73 3.10
CA LEU A 144 -9.02 -1.99 1.66
C LEU A 144 -8.06 -3.14 1.38
N PHE A 145 -6.98 -3.24 2.16
CA PHE A 145 -5.97 -4.30 2.04
C PHE A 145 -6.61 -5.68 2.26
N ILE A 146 -7.47 -5.81 3.28
CA ILE A 146 -8.18 -7.05 3.56
C ILE A 146 -9.07 -7.45 2.38
N GLU A 147 -9.83 -6.51 1.80
CA GLU A 147 -10.68 -6.79 0.64
C GLU A 147 -9.89 -7.15 -0.62
N TRP A 148 -8.70 -6.58 -0.78
CA TRP A 148 -7.81 -6.88 -1.88
C TRP A 148 -7.18 -8.28 -1.77
N VAL A 149 -6.68 -8.67 -0.60
CA VAL A 149 -6.10 -10.02 -0.36
C VAL A 149 -7.14 -11.13 -0.56
N LYS A 150 -8.43 -10.87 -0.27
CA LYS A 150 -9.51 -11.83 -0.55
C LYS A 150 -9.66 -12.20 -2.03
N CYS A 151 -9.07 -11.44 -2.95
CA CYS A 151 -9.04 -11.75 -4.38
C CYS A 151 -7.85 -12.64 -4.79
N PHE A 152 -7.06 -13.13 -3.83
CA PHE A 152 -5.92 -13.98 -4.13
C PHE A 152 -6.40 -15.42 -4.17
N GLU A 153 -6.25 -16.05 -5.34
CA GLU A 153 -6.65 -17.44 -5.56
C GLU A 153 -5.40 -18.30 -5.50
N LYS A 154 -5.41 -19.34 -4.65
CA LYS A 154 -4.28 -20.25 -4.51
C LYS A 154 -4.15 -21.10 -5.78
N ASP A 155 -2.93 -21.18 -6.29
CA ASP A 155 -2.56 -21.98 -7.46
C ASP A 155 -1.85 -23.28 -7.04
N GLU A 156 -1.31 -24.01 -8.01
CA GLU A 156 -0.62 -25.28 -7.80
C GLU A 156 0.85 -25.13 -7.39
N PHE A 157 1.38 -23.91 -7.40
CA PHE A 157 2.78 -23.66 -7.05
C PHE A 157 2.97 -23.75 -5.54
N GLU A 158 4.09 -24.34 -5.12
CA GLU A 158 4.47 -24.47 -3.71
C GLU A 158 5.55 -23.45 -3.33
N ASP A 159 5.46 -22.92 -2.12
CA ASP A 159 6.47 -22.03 -1.56
C ASP A 159 7.59 -22.85 -0.93
N ASP A 160 8.80 -22.74 -1.49
CA ASP A 160 10.00 -23.42 -0.99
C ASP A 160 10.34 -23.09 0.47
N TRP A 161 9.83 -21.96 0.99
CA TRP A 161 10.05 -21.50 2.36
C TRP A 161 8.94 -21.96 3.32
N GLY A 162 7.82 -22.50 2.80
CA GLY A 162 6.70 -23.01 3.59
C GLY A 162 5.91 -21.94 4.36
N LEU A 163 5.89 -20.69 3.87
CA LEU A 163 5.22 -19.56 4.51
C LEU A 163 3.77 -19.34 4.03
N TYR A 164 3.41 -19.78 2.81
CA TYR A 164 2.12 -19.50 2.15
C TYR A 164 1.40 -20.72 1.54
#